data_AF-A0A955EC00-F1
#
_entry.id   AF-A0A955EC00-F1
#
_cell.length_a   1.000
_cell.length_b   1.000
_cell.length_c   1.000
_cell.angle_alpha   90.00
_cell.angle_beta   90.00
_cell.angle_gamma   90.00
#
_symmetry.space_group_name_H-M   'P 1'
#
loop_
_entity.id
_entity.type
_entity.pdbx_description
1 polymer ?
#
loop_
_entity_poly.entity_id
_entity_poly.type
_entity_poly.pdbx_seq_one_letter_code
_entity_poly.pdbx_strand_id
1 'polypeptide(L)'
;MAILMGATMAVIMLAYMLSMYQNTKANIAIFGGAILVFAASLWLVRGQFTVQDRSYMRAMIPHHSIAIMTSTRAEITDPRVRGLADDIIYAQDKEIAEMRYLIADIGANGEASATPTGTPVQVVDAQQALQTEVVSKIDPEFLTEDEIAAVFPNGGDCRF
;
A
#
# COMPACT_ATOMS: atom_id res chain seq x y z
N MET A 1 -4.61 -9.09 11.20
CA MET A 1 -5.19 -8.09 12.13
C MET A 1 -6.37 -8.62 12.95
N ALA A 2 -7.32 -9.36 12.36
CA ALA A 2 -8.49 -9.87 13.09
C ALA A 2 -8.16 -10.63 14.39
N ILE A 3 -7.17 -11.53 14.39
CA ILE A 3 -6.78 -12.30 15.58
C ILE A 3 -6.27 -11.38 16.70
N LEU A 4 -5.44 -10.40 16.36
CA LEU A 4 -4.89 -9.44 17.32
C LEU A 4 -5.99 -8.56 17.94
N MET A 5 -6.92 -8.08 17.11
CA MET A 5 -8.10 -7.33 17.57
C MET A 5 -9.00 -8.19 18.45
N GLY A 6 -9.29 -9.42 18.04
CA GLY A 6 -10.10 -10.37 18.80
C GLY A 6 -9.49 -10.70 20.16
N ALA A 7 -8.18 -10.93 20.22
CA ALA A 7 -7.46 -11.17 21.47
C ALA A 7 -7.53 -9.93 22.41
N THR A 8 -7.38 -8.73 21.85
CA THR A 8 -7.51 -7.47 22.61
C THR A 8 -8.92 -7.29 23.15
N MET A 9 -9.94 -7.51 22.32
CA MET A 9 -11.34 -7.42 22.73
C MET A 9 -11.70 -8.45 23.79
N ALA A 10 -11.21 -9.68 23.69
CA ALA A 10 -11.44 -10.72 24.69
C ALA A 10 -10.96 -10.30 26.10
N VAL A 11 -9.79 -9.67 26.18
CA VAL A 11 -9.25 -9.12 27.44
C VAL A 11 -10.15 -8.00 27.97
N ILE A 12 -10.51 -7.02 27.13
CA ILE A 12 -11.32 -5.86 27.55
C ILE A 12 -12.72 -6.29 27.99
N MET A 13 -13.40 -7.13 27.19
CA MET A 13 -14.76 -7.57 27.47
C MET A 13 -14.83 -8.42 28.73
N LEU A 14 -13.90 -9.36 28.90
CA LEU A 14 -13.84 -10.18 30.12
C LEU A 14 -13.55 -9.32 31.34
N ALA A 15 -12.65 -8.33 31.25
CA ALA A 15 -12.34 -7.42 32.34
C ALA A 15 -13.57 -6.61 32.79
N TYR A 16 -14.39 -6.13 31.85
CA TYR A 16 -15.62 -5.40 32.15
C TYR A 16 -16.68 -6.28 32.84
N MET A 17 -16.75 -7.56 32.48
CA MET A 17 -17.77 -8.50 32.98
C MET A 17 -17.29 -9.41 34.12
N LEU A 18 -16.14 -9.13 34.73
CA LEU A 18 -15.51 -9.99 35.74
C LEU A 18 -16.44 -10.38 36.90
N SER A 19 -17.30 -9.46 37.35
CA SER A 19 -18.26 -9.72 38.45
C SER A 19 -19.32 -10.76 38.12
N MET A 20 -19.60 -11.02 36.84
CA MET A 20 -20.62 -11.97 36.40
C MET A 20 -20.07 -13.41 36.28
N TYR A 21 -18.77 -13.56 36.03
CA TYR A 21 -18.13 -14.86 35.78
C TYR A 21 -17.44 -15.40 37.04
N GLN A 22 -18.13 -16.25 37.79
CA GLN A 22 -17.64 -16.74 39.08
C GLN A 22 -16.51 -17.78 38.99
N ASN A 23 -16.29 -18.42 37.83
CA ASN A 23 -15.21 -19.40 37.66
C ASN A 23 -13.87 -18.71 37.41
N THR A 24 -13.15 -18.40 38.49
CA THR A 24 -11.86 -17.70 38.45
C THR A 24 -10.80 -18.46 37.63
N LYS A 25 -10.80 -19.80 37.65
CA LYS A 25 -9.83 -20.60 36.89
C LYS A 25 -10.05 -20.46 35.38
N ALA A 26 -11.31 -20.50 34.93
CA ALA A 26 -11.65 -20.29 33.54
C ALA A 26 -11.30 -18.87 33.09
N ASN A 27 -11.59 -17.85 33.92
CA ASN A 27 -11.26 -16.45 33.58
C ASN A 27 -9.75 -16.25 33.43
N ILE A 28 -8.94 -16.79 34.36
CA ILE A 28 -7.48 -16.72 34.28
C ILE A 28 -6.97 -17.44 33.02
N ALA A 29 -7.52 -18.61 32.68
CA ALA A 29 -7.15 -19.33 31.48
C ALA A 29 -7.45 -18.53 30.20
N ILE A 30 -8.61 -17.86 30.13
CA ILE A 30 -8.98 -17.00 29.00
C ILE A 30 -8.05 -15.79 28.89
N PHE A 31 -7.76 -15.11 30.01
CA PHE A 31 -6.82 -13.98 30.00
C PHE A 31 -5.41 -14.40 29.57
N GLY A 32 -4.88 -15.47 30.16
CA GLY A 32 -3.56 -15.99 29.81
C GLY A 32 -3.49 -16.39 28.34
N GLY A 33 -4.51 -17.10 27.84
CA GLY A 33 -4.63 -17.47 26.44
C GLY A 33 -4.71 -16.26 25.51
N ALA A 34 -5.53 -15.26 25.83
CA ALA A 34 -5.67 -14.05 25.03
C ALA A 34 -4.38 -13.23 24.99
N ILE A 35 -3.67 -13.07 26.12
CA ILE A 35 -2.37 -12.38 26.17
C ILE A 35 -1.33 -13.13 25.32
N LEU A 36 -1.28 -14.45 25.39
CA LEU A 36 -0.36 -15.25 24.60
C LEU A 36 -0.66 -15.14 23.10
N VAL A 37 -1.93 -15.28 22.71
CA VAL A 37 -2.36 -15.10 21.31
C VAL A 37 -2.07 -13.68 20.82
N PHE A 38 -2.30 -12.67 21.65
CA PHE A 38 -1.98 -11.27 21.33
C PHE A 38 -0.49 -11.10 21.07
N ALA A 39 0.39 -11.55 21.98
CA ALA A 39 1.83 -11.41 21.85
C ALA A 39 2.37 -12.13 20.60
N ALA A 40 1.93 -13.37 20.36
CA ALA A 40 2.30 -14.14 19.18
C ALA A 40 1.80 -13.46 17.89
N SER A 41 0.55 -13.00 17.87
CA SER A 41 -0.02 -12.30 16.71
C SER A 41 0.69 -10.98 16.43
N LEU A 42 1.03 -10.23 17.47
CA LEU A 42 1.76 -8.96 17.36
C LEU A 42 3.16 -9.20 16.79
N TRP A 43 3.85 -10.23 17.28
CA TRP A 43 5.16 -10.62 16.76
C TRP A 43 5.10 -11.00 15.28
N LEU A 44 4.13 -11.83 14.87
CA LEU A 44 3.94 -12.21 13.47
C LEU A 44 3.61 -11.01 12.56
N VAL A 45 2.69 -10.15 12.98
CA VAL A 45 2.31 -8.95 12.21
C VAL A 45 3.46 -7.96 12.12
N ARG A 46 4.31 -7.85 13.15
CA ARG A 46 5.51 -7.00 13.08
C ARG A 46 6.60 -7.58 12.19
N GLY A 47 6.73 -8.91 12.16
CA GLY A 47 7.78 -9.60 11.42
C GLY A 47 7.50 -9.79 9.92
N GLN A 48 6.23 -9.83 9.51
CA GLN A 48 5.82 -10.06 8.10
C GLN A 48 6.43 -11.33 7.46
N PHE A 49 6.93 -12.28 8.26
CA PHE A 49 7.68 -13.46 7.80
C PHE A 49 6.91 -14.40 6.86
N THR A 50 5.58 -14.34 6.86
CA THR A 50 4.72 -15.20 6.04
C THR A 50 4.25 -14.53 4.75
N VAL A 51 4.68 -13.29 4.48
CA VAL A 51 4.29 -12.56 3.26
C VAL A 51 5.30 -12.85 2.16
N GLN A 52 4.91 -13.71 1.23
CA GLN A 52 5.70 -14.12 0.06
C GLN A 52 5.12 -13.53 -1.22
N ASP A 53 5.92 -13.41 -2.29
CA ASP A 53 5.61 -12.72 -3.56
C ASP A 53 4.17 -12.90 -4.05
N ARG A 54 3.74 -14.16 -4.22
CA ARG A 54 2.39 -14.44 -4.70
C ARG A 54 1.29 -14.11 -3.70
N SER A 55 1.55 -14.32 -2.41
CA SER A 55 0.58 -13.97 -1.36
C SER A 55 0.43 -12.45 -1.24
N TYR A 56 1.53 -11.72 -1.41
CA TYR A 56 1.56 -10.26 -1.47
C TYR A 56 0.73 -9.76 -2.65
N MET A 57 1.03 -10.21 -3.88
CA MET A 57 0.30 -9.78 -5.07
C MET A 57 -1.20 -10.14 -5.01
N ARG A 58 -1.54 -11.33 -4.51
CA ARG A 58 -2.95 -11.73 -4.33
C ARG A 58 -3.69 -10.86 -3.32
N ALA A 59 -3.02 -10.42 -2.26
CA ALA A 59 -3.61 -9.51 -1.27
C ALA A 59 -3.69 -8.07 -1.79
N MET A 60 -2.78 -7.67 -2.68
CA MET A 60 -2.69 -6.31 -3.19
C MET A 60 -3.69 -6.04 -4.33
N ILE A 61 -4.04 -7.03 -5.16
CA ILE A 61 -5.11 -6.89 -6.17
C ILE A 61 -6.43 -6.35 -5.59
N PRO A 62 -7.02 -6.94 -4.53
CA PRO A 62 -8.24 -6.39 -3.94
C PRO A 62 -8.00 -5.07 -3.19
N HIS A 63 -6.81 -4.85 -2.62
CA HIS A 63 -6.45 -3.57 -2.01
C HIS A 63 -6.50 -2.43 -3.03
N HIS A 64 -5.88 -2.61 -4.19
CA HIS A 64 -5.92 -1.68 -5.33
C HIS A 64 -7.33 -1.49 -5.88
N SER A 65 -8.11 -2.57 -5.96
CA SER A 65 -9.49 -2.52 -6.46
C SER A 65 -10.40 -1.61 -5.63
N ILE A 66 -10.12 -1.43 -4.32
CA ILE A 66 -10.85 -0.48 -3.48
C ILE A 66 -10.59 0.96 -3.92
N ALA A 67 -9.35 1.30 -4.27
CA ALA A 67 -8.99 2.63 -4.75
C ALA A 67 -9.67 2.94 -6.10
N ILE A 68 -9.69 1.97 -7.03
CA ILE A 68 -10.41 2.09 -8.30
C ILE A 68 -11.90 2.31 -8.05
N MET A 69 -12.53 1.45 -7.24
CA MET A 69 -13.96 1.55 -6.92
C MET A 69 -14.29 2.90 -6.29
N THR A 70 -13.48 3.36 -5.33
CA THR A 70 -13.70 4.63 -4.63
C THR A 70 -13.56 5.81 -5.59
N SER A 71 -12.50 5.84 -6.40
CA SER A 71 -12.24 6.90 -7.38
C SER A 71 -13.31 6.97 -8.47
N THR A 72 -13.86 5.81 -8.86
CA THR A 72 -14.92 5.69 -9.86
C THR A 72 -16.26 6.19 -9.33
N ARG A 73 -16.58 5.90 -8.06
CA ARG A 73 -17.90 6.18 -7.46
C ARG A 73 -17.97 7.50 -6.69
N ALA A 74 -16.84 8.13 -6.41
CA ALA A 74 -16.81 9.39 -5.68
C ALA A 74 -17.44 10.52 -6.50
N GLU A 75 -18.30 11.32 -5.85
CA GLU A 75 -18.92 12.53 -6.40
C GLU A 75 -17.94 13.71 -6.41
N ILE A 76 -16.87 13.60 -7.20
CA ILE A 76 -15.84 14.64 -7.31
C ILE A 76 -16.27 15.67 -8.36
N THR A 77 -16.40 16.93 -7.94
CA THR A 77 -16.82 18.06 -8.77
C THR A 77 -15.67 18.98 -9.19
N ASP A 78 -14.59 19.07 -8.39
CA ASP A 78 -13.39 19.83 -8.78
C ASP A 78 -12.65 19.08 -9.91
N PRO A 79 -12.40 19.73 -11.06
CA PRO A 79 -11.77 19.08 -12.22
C PRO A 79 -10.32 18.63 -11.96
N ARG A 80 -9.59 19.30 -11.06
CA ARG A 80 -8.21 18.89 -10.70
C ARG A 80 -8.24 17.56 -9.94
N VAL A 81 -9.18 17.45 -9.00
CA VAL A 81 -9.36 16.24 -8.19
C VAL A 81 -9.92 15.08 -9.04
N ARG A 82 -10.74 15.39 -10.05
CA ARG A 82 -11.17 14.39 -11.05
C ARG A 82 -9.99 13.86 -11.87
N GLY A 83 -9.12 14.73 -12.36
CA GLY A 83 -7.89 14.33 -13.05
C GLY A 83 -7.03 13.39 -12.20
N LEU A 84 -6.81 13.74 -10.93
CA LEU A 84 -6.11 12.87 -9.99
C LEU A 84 -6.79 11.50 -9.81
N ALA A 85 -8.11 11.46 -9.70
CA ALA A 85 -8.86 10.21 -9.55
C ALA A 85 -8.71 9.31 -10.78
N ASP A 86 -8.72 9.88 -11.99
CA ASP A 86 -8.55 9.14 -13.23
C ASP A 86 -7.11 8.60 -13.37
N ASP A 87 -6.11 9.38 -12.95
CA ASP A 87 -4.71 8.91 -12.88
C ASP A 87 -4.53 7.77 -11.86
N ILE A 88 -5.18 7.84 -10.69
CA ILE A 88 -5.19 6.75 -9.70
C ILE A 88 -5.81 5.50 -10.31
N ILE A 89 -6.95 5.60 -11.00
CA ILE A 89 -7.61 4.45 -11.65
C ILE A 89 -6.65 3.79 -12.64
N TYR A 90 -6.03 4.59 -13.52
CA TYR A 90 -5.12 4.09 -14.54
C TYR A 90 -3.91 3.36 -13.93
N ALA A 91 -3.25 3.97 -12.94
CA ALA A 91 -2.09 3.38 -12.29
C ALA A 91 -2.43 2.07 -11.59
N GLN A 92 -3.52 2.05 -10.82
CA GLN A 92 -3.95 0.89 -10.04
C GLN A 92 -4.38 -0.28 -10.94
N ASP A 93 -5.05 0.00 -12.07
CA ASP A 93 -5.46 -1.04 -13.03
C ASP A 93 -4.24 -1.67 -13.73
N LYS A 94 -3.27 -0.84 -14.14
CA LYS A 94 -1.99 -1.30 -14.71
C LYS A 94 -1.25 -2.23 -13.73
N GLU A 95 -1.14 -1.83 -12.46
CA GLU A 95 -0.48 -2.63 -11.42
C GLU A 95 -1.24 -3.95 -11.16
N ILE A 96 -2.57 -3.94 -11.19
CA ILE A 96 -3.37 -5.18 -11.10
C ILE A 96 -3.06 -6.12 -12.27
N ALA A 97 -2.97 -5.60 -13.50
CA ALA A 97 -2.64 -6.42 -14.66
C ALA A 97 -1.24 -7.05 -14.54
N GLU A 98 -0.25 -6.27 -14.11
CA GLU A 98 1.12 -6.75 -13.86
C GLU A 98 1.17 -7.82 -12.78
N MET A 99 0.51 -7.61 -11.64
CA MET A 99 0.43 -8.60 -10.57
C MET A 99 -0.22 -9.90 -11.02
N ARG A 100 -1.30 -9.83 -11.83
CA ARG A 100 -1.97 -11.02 -12.38
C ARG A 100 -1.05 -11.79 -13.31
N TYR A 101 -0.32 -11.08 -14.16
CA TYR A 101 0.68 -11.67 -15.05
C TYR A 101 1.78 -12.37 -14.24
N LEU A 102 2.40 -11.70 -13.27
CA LEU A 102 3.49 -12.27 -12.46
C LEU A 102 3.03 -13.48 -11.62
N ILE A 103 1.81 -13.45 -11.04
CA ILE A 103 1.25 -14.61 -10.33
C ILE A 103 1.15 -15.83 -11.25
N ALA A 104 0.74 -15.63 -12.50
CA ALA A 104 0.59 -16.68 -13.49
C ALA A 104 1.94 -17.17 -14.02
N ASP A 105 2.84 -16.24 -14.33
CA ASP A 105 4.19 -16.53 -14.84
C ASP A 105 5.02 -17.31 -13.81
N ILE A 106 5.14 -16.82 -12.57
CA ILE A 106 5.80 -17.56 -11.49
C ILE A 106 5.10 -18.92 -11.28
N GLY A 107 3.78 -18.98 -11.51
CA GLY A 107 2.95 -20.19 -11.58
C GLY A 107 3.46 -21.26 -12.50
N ALA A 108 3.72 -20.88 -13.74
CA ALA A 108 4.13 -21.78 -14.80
C ALA A 108 5.64 -22.02 -14.81
N ASN A 109 6.42 -20.98 -14.52
CA ASN A 109 7.84 -20.90 -14.84
C ASN A 109 8.77 -20.85 -13.61
N GLY A 110 8.22 -20.75 -12.40
CA GLY A 110 9.00 -20.63 -11.17
C GLY A 110 9.52 -19.21 -10.91
N GLU A 111 10.26 -19.03 -9.82
CA GLU A 111 10.83 -17.72 -9.46
C GLU A 111 12.02 -17.36 -10.35
N ALA A 112 12.14 -16.08 -10.70
CA ALA A 112 13.24 -15.59 -11.52
C ALA A 112 14.59 -15.76 -10.78
N SER A 113 15.58 -16.33 -11.46
CA SER A 113 16.88 -16.67 -10.86
C SER A 113 17.90 -15.52 -10.84
N ALA A 114 17.56 -14.33 -11.35
CA ALA A 114 18.46 -13.18 -11.40
C ALA A 114 17.70 -11.86 -11.27
N THR A 115 18.28 -10.90 -10.55
CA THR A 115 17.90 -9.49 -10.66
C THR A 115 18.05 -9.07 -12.12
N PRO A 116 17.04 -8.46 -12.76
CA PRO A 116 17.23 -7.85 -14.06
C PRO A 116 18.37 -6.84 -13.89
N THR A 117 19.52 -7.12 -14.52
CA THR A 117 20.60 -6.15 -14.60
C THR A 117 20.09 -5.06 -15.52
N GLY A 118 19.30 -4.14 -14.96
CA GLY A 118 18.84 -2.97 -15.67
C GLY A 118 20.05 -2.24 -16.21
N THR A 119 19.96 -1.75 -17.43
CA THR A 119 20.88 -0.73 -17.94
C THR A 119 21.08 0.30 -16.82
N PRO A 120 22.32 0.65 -16.45
CA PRO A 120 22.55 1.60 -15.36
C PRO A 120 21.70 2.85 -15.60
N VAL A 121 20.94 3.25 -14.58
CA VAL A 121 20.07 4.43 -14.62
C VAL A 121 20.93 5.59 -15.11
N GLN A 122 20.65 6.06 -16.32
CA GLN A 122 21.36 7.19 -16.89
C GLN A 122 20.65 8.45 -16.45
N VAL A 123 21.34 9.27 -15.66
CA VAL A 123 20.89 10.62 -15.35
C VAL A 123 21.02 11.42 -16.64
N VAL A 124 19.88 11.80 -17.21
CA VAL A 124 19.78 12.70 -18.36
C VAL A 124 19.50 14.12 -17.85
N ASP A 125 19.78 15.13 -18.68
CA ASP A 125 19.49 16.52 -18.31
C ASP A 125 17.98 16.80 -18.23
N ALA A 126 17.61 17.90 -17.55
CA ALA A 126 16.23 18.27 -17.31
C ALA A 126 15.43 18.45 -18.62
N GLN A 127 16.02 19.03 -19.65
CA GLN A 127 15.37 19.19 -20.96
C GLN A 127 15.07 17.85 -21.62
N GLN A 128 15.97 16.88 -21.53
CA GLN A 128 15.78 15.54 -22.08
C GLN A 128 14.73 14.75 -21.29
N ALA A 129 14.70 14.88 -19.96
CA ALA A 129 13.67 14.26 -19.12
C ALA A 129 12.26 14.80 -19.43
N LEU A 130 12.13 16.11 -19.63
CA LEU A 130 10.86 16.79 -19.97
C LEU A 130 10.30 16.40 -21.34
N GLN A 131 11.14 15.93 -22.26
CA GLN A 131 10.71 15.48 -23.59
C GLN A 131 10.13 14.07 -23.57
N THR A 132 10.49 13.27 -22.58
CA THR A 132 10.06 11.86 -22.46
C THR A 132 8.83 11.68 -21.58
N GLU A 133 8.51 12.65 -20.72
CA GLU A 133 7.44 12.54 -19.73
C GLU A 133 6.44 13.70 -19.88
N VAL A 134 5.15 13.44 -19.68
CA VAL A 134 4.13 14.48 -19.72
C VAL A 134 4.40 15.42 -18.55
N VAL A 135 4.77 16.68 -18.84
CA VAL A 135 5.16 17.70 -17.85
C VAL A 135 4.15 17.84 -16.70
N SER A 136 2.86 17.57 -16.95
CA SER A 136 1.81 17.60 -15.92
C SER A 136 1.90 16.50 -14.87
N LYS A 137 2.80 15.51 -15.03
CA LYS A 137 2.99 14.37 -14.12
C LYS A 137 4.32 14.42 -13.36
N ILE A 138 5.14 15.44 -13.60
CA ILE A 138 6.40 15.65 -12.89
C ILE A 138 6.07 16.22 -11.51
N ASP A 139 6.50 15.51 -10.46
CA ASP A 139 6.43 16.00 -9.09
C ASP A 139 7.59 16.95 -8.83
N PRO A 140 7.35 18.27 -8.69
CA PRO A 140 8.40 19.25 -8.51
C PRO A 140 8.97 19.25 -7.09
N GLU A 141 8.42 18.47 -6.14
CA GLU A 141 8.85 18.48 -4.72
C GLU A 141 10.36 18.19 -4.55
N PHE A 142 10.96 17.48 -5.51
CA PHE A 142 12.37 17.10 -5.48
C PHE A 142 13.29 17.99 -6.33
N LEU A 143 12.77 19.02 -7.00
CA LEU A 143 13.56 19.93 -7.83
C LEU A 143 14.04 21.15 -7.03
N THR A 144 15.28 21.56 -7.28
CA THR A 144 15.82 22.83 -6.76
C THR A 144 15.21 24.03 -7.49
N GLU A 145 15.24 25.23 -6.90
CA GLU A 145 14.69 26.44 -7.54
C GLU A 145 15.33 26.73 -8.91
N ASP A 146 16.63 26.44 -9.06
CA ASP A 146 17.36 26.59 -10.32
C ASP A 146 16.88 25.60 -11.39
N GLU A 147 16.57 24.37 -11.00
CA GLU A 147 16.01 23.34 -11.89
C GLU A 147 14.57 23.67 -12.29
N ILE A 148 13.75 24.17 -11.34
CA ILE A 148 12.39 24.63 -11.61
C ILE A 148 12.42 25.80 -12.61
N ALA A 149 13.33 26.76 -12.44
CA ALA A 149 13.48 27.90 -13.36
C ALA A 149 13.95 27.47 -14.76
N ALA A 150 14.81 26.45 -14.85
CA ALA A 150 15.26 25.89 -16.12
C ALA A 150 14.14 25.13 -16.87
N VAL A 151 13.23 24.50 -16.13
CA VAL A 151 12.08 23.74 -16.66
C VAL A 151 10.92 24.68 -17.01
N PHE A 152 10.66 25.70 -16.18
CA PHE A 152 9.54 26.64 -16.29
C PHE A 152 10.05 28.09 -16.42
N PRO A 153 10.61 28.48 -17.58
CA PRO A 153 11.26 29.79 -17.78
C PRO A 153 10.31 31.00 -17.69
N ASN A 154 9.00 30.76 -17.68
CA ASN A 154 7.97 31.79 -17.51
C ASN A 154 7.41 31.88 -16.08
N GLY A 155 8.06 31.22 -15.12
CA GLY A 155 7.66 31.17 -13.71
C GLY A 155 6.87 29.91 -13.37
N GLY A 156 7.38 29.15 -12.39
CA GLY A 156 6.68 28.05 -11.74
C GLY A 156 5.75 28.56 -10.65
N ASP A 157 4.70 29.30 -11.00
CA ASP A 157 3.62 29.60 -10.05
C ASP A 157 2.79 28.34 -9.82
N CYS A 158 3.32 27.42 -9.02
CA CYS A 158 2.57 26.29 -8.50
C CYS A 158 1.56 26.80 -7.45
N ARG A 159 0.37 27.24 -7.90
CA ARG A 159 -0.79 27.33 -7.02
C ARG A 159 -1.53 25.99 -7.04
N PHE A 160 -1.54 25.32 -5.89
CA PHE A 160 -2.29 24.08 -5.66
C PHE A 160 -3.79 24.24 -5.89
#